data_AF-A0A972MJW3-F1
#
_entry.id   AF-A0A972MJW3-F1
#
_cell.length_a   1.000
_cell.length_b   1.000
_cell.length_c   1.000
_cell.angle_alpha   90.00
_cell.angle_beta   90.00
_cell.angle_gamma   90.00
#
_symmetry.space_group_name_H-M   'P 1'
#
loop_
_entity.id
_entity.type
_entity.pdbx_description
1 polymer ?
#
loop_
_entity_poly.entity_id
_entity_poly.type
_entity_poly.pdbx_seq_one_letter_code
_entity_poly.pdbx_strand_id
1 'polypeptide(L)'
;MAKVKVPLKNIGKLTKTILEKNKIPYDEIKVSEGEREDDVEYIIAVYSKKELPFDKTIEVRKKLYKELKDVLNGDKFIVAYLVI
;
A
#
# COMPACT_ATOMS: atom_id res chain seq x y z
N MET A 1 -0.13 -7.24 25.07
CA MET A 1 -1.20 -6.44 24.43
C MET A 1 -1.34 -6.93 23.00
N ALA A 2 -2.47 -7.51 22.63
CA ALA A 2 -2.69 -7.94 21.25
C ALA A 2 -2.78 -6.70 20.36
N LYS A 3 -1.85 -6.53 19.42
CA LYS A 3 -1.97 -5.51 18.37
C LYS A 3 -3.30 -5.76 17.65
N VAL A 4 -4.17 -4.76 17.62
CA VAL A 4 -5.44 -4.85 16.89
C VAL A 4 -5.08 -4.86 15.41
N LYS A 5 -4.97 -6.06 14.81
CA LYS A 5 -4.74 -6.22 13.37
C LYS A 5 -5.80 -5.42 12.61
N VAL A 6 -5.37 -4.47 11.78
CA VAL A 6 -6.29 -3.77 10.88
C VAL A 6 -6.83 -4.79 9.87
N PRO A 7 -8.16 -4.96 9.71
CA PRO A 7 -8.69 -5.89 8.72
C PRO A 7 -8.20 -5.54 7.31
N LEU A 8 -7.78 -6.55 6.53
CA LEU A 8 -7.29 -6.37 5.15
C LEU A 8 -8.21 -5.51 4.27
N LYS A 9 -9.53 -5.67 4.43
CA LYS A 9 -10.54 -4.89 3.71
C LYS A 9 -10.42 -3.39 3.98
N ASN A 10 -10.00 -2.99 5.19
CA ASN A 10 -9.80 -1.60 5.54
C ASN A 10 -8.51 -1.05 4.92
N ILE A 11 -7.43 -1.84 4.86
CA ILE A 11 -6.17 -1.46 4.22
C ILE A 11 -6.38 -1.19 2.72
N GLY A 12 -7.13 -2.06 2.03
CA GLY A 12 -7.48 -1.86 0.62
C GLY A 12 -8.28 -0.57 0.39
N LYS A 13 -9.29 -0.31 1.22
CA LYS A 13 -10.09 0.93 1.15
C LYS A 13 -9.24 2.17 1.42
N LEU A 14 -8.40 2.15 2.45
CA LEU A 14 -7.51 3.27 2.79
C LEU A 14 -6.53 3.56 1.66
N THR A 15 -5.90 2.52 1.11
CA THR A 15 -4.99 2.63 -0.04
C THR A 15 -5.71 3.28 -1.22
N LYS A 16 -6.93 2.83 -1.53
CA LYS A 16 -7.77 3.42 -2.58
C LYS A 16 -8.02 4.91 -2.35
N THR A 17 -8.46 5.29 -1.15
CA THR A 17 -8.72 6.71 -0.80
C THR A 17 -7.48 7.58 -0.95
N ILE A 18 -6.30 7.08 -0.55
CA ILE A 18 -5.03 7.80 -0.69
C ILE A 18 -4.66 7.97 -2.17
N LEU A 19 -4.82 6.92 -2.98
CA LEU A 19 -4.55 6.97 -4.42
C LEU A 19 -5.46 8.01 -5.11
N GLU A 20 -6.76 8.00 -4.81
CA GLU A 20 -7.75 8.94 -5.35
C GLU A 20 -7.47 10.39 -4.93
N LYS A 21 -7.24 10.63 -3.63
CA LYS A 21 -6.89 11.95 -3.07
C LYS A 21 -5.67 12.56 -3.77
N ASN A 22 -4.70 11.72 -4.11
CA ASN A 22 -3.44 12.15 -4.71
C ASN A 22 -3.42 12.06 -6.24
N LYS A 23 -4.56 11.70 -6.87
CA LYS A 23 -4.67 11.48 -8.33
C LYS A 23 -3.60 10.53 -8.88
N ILE A 24 -3.21 9.53 -8.09
CA ILE A 24 -2.26 8.51 -8.50
C ILE A 24 -3.02 7.49 -9.35
N PRO A 25 -2.56 7.17 -10.57
CA PRO A 25 -3.23 6.20 -11.42
C PRO A 25 -3.10 4.79 -10.83
N TYR A 26 -4.19 4.03 -10.87
CA TYR A 26 -4.24 2.63 -10.46
C TYR A 26 -5.40 1.94 -11.20
N ASP A 27 -5.26 0.65 -11.41
CA ASP A 27 -6.25 -0.23 -12.04
C ASP A 27 -6.72 -1.31 -11.06
N GLU A 28 -5.80 -1.83 -10.24
CA GLU A 28 -6.10 -2.88 -9.26
C GLU A 28 -5.27 -2.68 -7.98
N ILE A 29 -5.86 -3.02 -6.84
CA ILE A 29 -5.18 -3.03 -5.54
C ILE A 29 -5.34 -4.43 -4.94
N LYS A 30 -4.23 -5.10 -4.67
CA LYS A 30 -4.19 -6.38 -3.94
C LYS A 30 -3.54 -6.16 -2.59
N VAL A 31 -4.19 -6.67 -1.54
CA VAL A 31 -3.65 -6.65 -0.19
C VAL A 31 -3.58 -8.08 0.32
N SER A 32 -2.44 -8.46 0.89
CA SER A 32 -2.22 -9.79 1.46
C SER A 32 -1.45 -9.69 2.77
N GLU A 33 -1.61 -10.67 3.65
CA GLU A 33 -0.79 -10.81 4.86
C GLU A 33 0.36 -11.77 4.54
N GLY A 34 1.58 -11.36 4.85
CA GLY A 34 2.74 -12.25 4.95
C GLY A 34 3.04 -12.50 6.41
N GLU A 35 3.12 -13.77 6.80
CA GLU A 35 3.65 -14.14 8.12
C GLU A 35 5.17 -14.18 8.05
N ARG A 36 5.83 -13.38 8.90
CA ARG A 36 7.24 -13.56 9.25
C ARG A 36 7.31 -14.09 10.69
N GLU A 37 8.40 -14.76 11.02
CA GLU A 37 8.61 -15.57 12.24
C GLU A 37 8.05 -14.97 13.55
N ASP A 38 7.94 -13.64 13.68
CA ASP A 38 7.35 -12.97 14.87
C ASP A 38 6.42 -11.78 14.56
N ASP A 39 6.03 -11.53 13.30
CA ASP A 39 5.20 -10.37 12.94
C ASP A 39 4.39 -10.59 11.65
N VAL A 40 3.24 -9.93 11.55
CA VAL A 40 2.46 -9.91 10.30
C VAL A 40 2.84 -8.67 9.50
N GLU A 41 3.26 -8.90 8.26
CA GLU A 41 3.61 -7.85 7.31
C GLU A 41 2.57 -7.77 6.20
N TYR A 42 1.93 -6.62 6.03
CA TYR A 42 0.95 -6.43 4.97
C TYR A 42 1.66 -6.14 3.64
N ILE A 43 1.33 -6.87 2.59
CA ILE A 43 1.81 -6.59 1.24
C ILE A 43 0.69 -5.88 0.49
N ILE A 44 0.96 -4.64 0.06
CA ILE A 44 0.04 -3.80 -0.70
C ILE A 44 0.63 -3.66 -2.11
N ALA A 45 0.02 -4.35 -3.07
CA ALA A 45 0.38 -4.26 -4.48
C ALA A 45 -0.64 -3.39 -5.23
N VAL A 46 -0.17 -2.29 -5.80
CA VAL A 46 -0.95 -1.38 -6.65
C VAL A 46 -0.50 -1.60 -8.09
N TYR A 47 -1.42 -2.02 -8.95
CA TYR A 47 -1.17 -2.23 -10.37
C TYR A 47 -1.70 -1.04 -11.15
N SER A 48 -0.94 -0.57 -12.14
CA SER A 48 -1.44 0.40 -13.11
C SER A 48 -0.99 0.08 -14.53
N LYS A 49 -1.91 0.20 -15.49
CA LYS A 49 -1.65 0.13 -16.93
C LYS A 49 -1.13 1.45 -17.49
N LYS A 50 -1.14 2.51 -16.70
CA LYS A 50 -0.63 3.81 -17.12
C LYS A 50 0.88 3.81 -17.02
N GLU A 51 1.53 3.94 -18.16
CA GLU A 51 2.98 4.03 -18.21
C GLU A 51 3.47 5.25 -17.42
N LEU A 52 4.32 4.99 -16.43
CA LEU A 52 4.98 6.01 -15.62
C LEU A 52 6.49 5.80 -15.69
N PRO A 53 7.28 6.85 -15.92
CA PRO A 53 8.73 6.78 -15.81
C PRO A 53 9.14 6.26 -14.44
N PHE A 54 10.19 5.43 -14.40
CA PHE A 54 10.66 4.76 -13.19
C PHE A 54 10.84 5.71 -11.99
N ASP A 55 11.37 6.91 -12.21
CA ASP A 55 11.55 7.93 -11.17
C ASP A 55 10.21 8.35 -10.54
N LYS A 56 9.18 8.56 -11.37
CA LYS A 56 7.82 8.89 -10.88
C LYS A 56 7.21 7.70 -10.13
N THR A 57 7.49 6.48 -10.58
CA THR A 57 7.06 5.25 -9.91
C THR A 57 7.65 5.17 -8.49
N ILE A 58 8.92 5.54 -8.32
CA ILE A 58 9.57 5.65 -7.01
C ILE A 58 8.93 6.74 -6.14
N GLU A 59 8.67 7.92 -6.71
CA GLU A 59 8.00 9.02 -5.98
C GLU A 59 6.62 8.62 -5.48
N VAL A 60 5.81 8.00 -6.36
CA VAL A 60 4.48 7.48 -6.03
C VAL A 60 4.57 6.45 -4.90
N ARG A 61 5.50 5.49 -4.99
CA ARG A 61 5.72 4.48 -3.95
C ARG A 61 6.09 5.13 -2.61
N LYS A 62 7.01 6.09 -2.60
CA LYS A 62 7.44 6.81 -1.38
C LYS A 62 6.27 7.58 -0.76
N LYS A 63 5.47 8.25 -1.59
CA LYS A 63 4.29 9.01 -1.15
C LYS A 63 3.22 8.11 -0.53
N LEU A 64 2.89 7.01 -1.20
CA LEU A 64 1.95 6.01 -0.70
C LEU A 64 2.41 5.41 0.63
N TYR A 65 3.69 5.04 0.71
CA TYR A 65 4.26 4.51 1.94
C TYR A 65 4.13 5.50 3.10
N LYS A 66 4.43 6.79 2.87
CA LYS A 66 4.31 7.81 3.91
C LYS A 66 2.88 7.96 4.41
N GLU A 67 1.92 8.15 3.51
CA GLU A 67 0.50 8.32 3.90
C GLU A 67 -0.07 7.06 4.58
N LEU A 68 0.29 5.87 4.12
CA LEU A 68 -0.14 4.62 4.76
C LEU A 68 0.49 4.41 6.14
N LYS A 69 1.76 4.79 6.31
CA LYS A 69 2.46 4.67 7.60
C LYS A 69 1.79 5.49 8.69
N ASP A 70 1.35 6.70 8.35
CA ASP A 70 0.68 7.60 9.29
C ASP A 70 -0.70 7.05 9.72
N VAL A 71 -1.36 6.26 8.87
CA VAL A 71 -2.68 5.68 9.13
C VAL A 71 -2.61 4.30 9.79
N LEU A 72 -1.64 3.47 9.42
CA LEU A 72 -1.46 2.11 9.93
C LEU A 72 -0.70 2.05 11.26
N ASN A 73 -0.30 3.20 11.80
CA ASN A 73 0.12 3.44 13.19
C ASN A 73 1.02 2.35 13.83
N GLY A 74 2.04 1.88 13.10
CA GLY A 74 3.05 0.95 13.61
C GLY A 74 2.96 -0.49 13.08
N ASP A 75 2.00 -0.82 12.23
CA ASP A 75 2.01 -2.09 11.48
C ASP A 75 3.10 -2.11 10.41
N LYS A 76 3.75 -3.26 10.21
CA LYS A 76 4.75 -3.44 9.15
C LYS A 76 4.03 -3.72 7.82
N PHE A 77 4.42 -3.01 6.78
CA PHE A 77 3.86 -3.21 5.45
C PHE A 77 4.87 -2.89 4.35
N ILE A 78 4.66 -3.54 3.21
CA ILE A 78 5.41 -3.36 1.97
C ILE A 78 4.45 -2.78 0.93
N VAL A 79 4.85 -1.69 0.28
CA VAL A 79 4.10 -1.12 -0.85
C VAL A 79 4.87 -1.39 -2.13
N ALA A 80 4.23 -2.10 -3.05
CA ALA A 80 4.68 -2.25 -4.43
C ALA A 80 3.75 -1.46 -5.34
N TYR A 81 4.33 -0.61 -6.20
CA TYR A 81 3.61 0.03 -7.30
C TYR A 81 4.16 -0.54 -8.60
N LEU A 82 3.31 -1.23 -9.34
CA LEU A 82 3.66 -2.06 -10.49
C LEU A 82 2.99 -1.49 -11.73
N VAL A 83 3.81 -1.09 -12.71
CA VAL A 83 3.33 -0.75 -14.04
C VAL A 83 3.29 -2.05 -14.85
N ILE A 84 2.13 -2.40 -15.40
CA ILE A 84 1.87 -3.65 -16.13
C ILE A 84 1.32 -3.40 -17.53
#